data_AF-A0A8K0WKK5-F1
#
_entry.id   AF-A0A8K0WKK5-F1
#
_cell.length_a   1.000
_cell.length_b   1.000
_cell.length_c   1.000
_cell.angle_alpha   90.00
_cell.angle_beta   90.00
_cell.angle_gamma   90.00
#
_symmetry.space_group_name_H-M   'P 1'
#
loop_
_entity.id
_entity.type
_entity.pdbx_description
1 polymer ?
#
loop_
_entity_poly.entity_id
_entity_poly.type
_entity_poly.pdbx_seq_one_letter_code
_entity_poly.pdbx_strand_id
1 'polypeptide(L)'
;MPEDSPVLPNFPSLALILLPIQPEASRINMSPAASKKYKCAQCSKGFKAESSRKQHAQAKHAMPSLIYRNIAYSNVSVAELDTITRRLSDLCHSAQRLQKEGYSLPTGTGVQDDSRPAPRTNPPCPDRDPSAPKMAAIVLDCEMGGTVGGQDELLQITMIDFLSGNVLQSRLVSPSRPIINWRENITGITAASMQQAVAENSALHGWEAARAELWRFADKDTILLGQSVYKDLKVLHASHMRIVDSAIVTAEAVLGKKSKIRKRWSLKTLCEELLGIEIRRPSQAGGYGVHDALEDALATREVVLLCAREPDKLKRWAGVTRAAFFEKKSKQTNYRGNHGTSIRPNFMNNSNEGDEVLRWEDVVDWETWPKSPPDSD
;
A
#
# COMPACT_ATOMS: atom_id res chain seq x y z
N MET A 1 5.26 -60.58 -18.95
CA MET A 1 5.69 -59.83 -20.14
C MET A 1 5.30 -58.37 -19.90
N PRO A 2 6.24 -57.50 -19.48
CA PRO A 2 6.01 -56.07 -19.31
C PRO A 2 6.39 -55.29 -20.59
N GLU A 3 6.38 -53.94 -20.51
CA GLU A 3 6.69 -52.91 -21.53
C GLU A 3 5.38 -52.39 -22.21
N ASP A 4 5.02 -51.10 -22.25
CA ASP A 4 5.80 -49.87 -22.40
C ASP A 4 5.14 -48.65 -21.70
N SER A 5 5.98 -47.79 -21.13
CA SER A 5 5.67 -46.41 -20.71
C SER A 5 6.36 -45.41 -21.65
N PRO A 6 5.75 -44.26 -22.01
CA PRO A 6 6.37 -43.33 -22.94
C PRO A 6 7.47 -42.46 -22.30
N VAL A 7 8.59 -42.37 -23.02
CA VAL A 7 9.81 -41.63 -22.72
C VAL A 7 9.66 -40.14 -23.05
N LEU A 8 10.05 -39.26 -22.12
CA LEU A 8 10.22 -37.81 -22.34
C LEU A 8 11.65 -37.48 -22.79
N PRO A 9 11.86 -36.48 -23.68
CA PRO A 9 13.18 -36.12 -24.17
C PRO A 9 13.99 -35.28 -23.16
N ASN A 10 15.26 -35.67 -23.06
CA ASN A 10 16.30 -35.19 -22.17
C ASN A 10 16.96 -33.91 -22.74
N PHE A 11 16.97 -32.80 -22.00
CA PHE A 11 17.70 -31.57 -22.36
C PHE A 11 18.92 -31.39 -21.45
N PRO A 12 20.12 -31.11 -21.99
CA PRO A 12 21.34 -31.01 -21.20
C PRO A 12 21.43 -29.68 -20.42
N SER A 13 21.75 -29.83 -19.13
CA SER A 13 22.14 -28.78 -18.20
C SER A 13 23.48 -28.16 -18.60
N LEU A 14 23.51 -26.83 -18.76
CA LEU A 14 24.75 -26.05 -18.82
C LEU A 14 24.82 -25.13 -17.60
N ALA A 15 25.52 -25.60 -16.58
CA ALA A 15 25.98 -24.80 -15.46
C ALA A 15 27.14 -23.91 -15.93
N LEU A 16 26.95 -22.59 -15.93
CA LEU A 16 28.04 -21.64 -16.15
C LEU A 16 28.66 -21.27 -14.79
N ILE A 17 29.85 -21.80 -14.56
CA ILE A 17 30.71 -21.49 -13.41
C ILE A 17 31.28 -20.08 -13.62
N LEU A 18 30.95 -19.14 -12.73
CA LEU A 18 31.64 -17.84 -12.63
C LEU A 18 32.48 -17.84 -11.35
N LEU A 19 33.81 -17.86 -11.51
CA LEU A 19 34.77 -17.59 -10.44
C LEU A 19 35.27 -16.13 -10.55
N PRO A 20 35.55 -15.45 -9.42
CA PRO A 20 35.90 -14.04 -9.41
C PRO A 20 37.40 -13.84 -9.68
N ILE A 21 37.75 -12.79 -10.43
CA ILE A 21 39.10 -12.23 -10.48
C ILE A 21 39.02 -10.74 -10.14
N GLN A 22 39.71 -10.35 -9.07
CA GLN A 22 40.14 -9.00 -8.71
C GLN A 22 41.53 -9.14 -8.08
N PRO A 23 42.35 -8.08 -7.95
CA PRO A 23 42.50 -6.89 -8.79
C PRO A 23 43.98 -6.62 -9.14
N GLU A 24 44.29 -5.83 -10.18
CA GLU A 24 45.56 -5.10 -10.21
C GLU A 24 45.36 -3.67 -10.68
N ALA A 25 45.88 -2.75 -9.87
CA ALA A 25 45.88 -1.32 -10.10
C ALA A 25 47.15 -0.93 -10.87
N SER A 26 46.98 -0.25 -12.00
CA SER A 26 48.06 0.58 -12.55
C SER A 26 47.50 1.75 -13.36
N ARG A 27 47.90 2.95 -12.93
CA ARG A 27 47.65 4.24 -13.57
C ARG A 27 48.11 4.21 -15.03
N ILE A 28 47.27 4.70 -15.96
CA ILE A 28 47.74 5.06 -17.31
C ILE A 28 47.15 6.40 -17.72
N ASN A 29 48.06 7.32 -18.05
CA ASN A 29 47.84 8.65 -18.59
C ASN A 29 47.02 8.64 -19.90
N MET A 30 46.18 9.65 -20.07
CA MET A 30 45.42 9.90 -21.30
C MET A 30 46.31 10.48 -22.41
N SER A 31 46.20 9.94 -23.63
CA SER A 31 46.54 10.64 -24.89
C SER A 31 45.45 10.38 -25.96
N PRO A 32 45.32 11.21 -27.01
CA PRO A 32 44.11 11.31 -27.82
C PRO A 32 43.94 10.19 -28.87
N ALA A 33 42.68 10.00 -29.24
CA ALA A 33 42.13 8.87 -29.98
C ALA A 33 42.71 8.66 -31.40
N ALA A 34 43.27 7.47 -31.64
CA ALA A 34 43.36 6.89 -32.98
C ALA A 34 42.00 6.26 -33.36
N SER A 35 41.46 6.62 -34.52
CA SER A 35 40.20 6.11 -35.05
C SER A 35 40.32 4.64 -35.46
N LYS A 36 39.90 3.72 -34.58
CA LYS A 36 39.86 2.29 -34.86
C LYS A 36 38.72 1.95 -35.83
N LYS A 37 39.04 1.28 -36.93
CA LYS A 37 38.05 0.68 -37.86
C LYS A 37 37.74 -0.74 -37.40
N TYR A 38 36.45 -1.09 -37.32
CA TYR A 38 36.01 -2.43 -36.92
C TYR A 38 35.33 -3.13 -38.10
N LYS A 39 35.51 -4.46 -38.20
CA LYS A 39 34.84 -5.32 -39.19
C LYS A 39 33.89 -6.27 -38.48
N CYS A 40 32.67 -6.41 -39.00
CA CYS A 40 31.71 -7.40 -38.52
C CYS A 40 32.19 -8.82 -38.91
N ALA A 41 32.32 -9.71 -37.91
CA ALA A 41 32.79 -11.08 -38.11
C ALA A 41 31.83 -11.98 -38.90
N GLN A 42 30.57 -11.56 -39.11
CA GLN A 42 29.55 -12.35 -39.81
C GLN A 42 29.28 -11.87 -41.25
N CYS A 43 29.53 -10.60 -41.58
CA CYS A 43 29.20 -10.05 -42.91
C CYS A 43 30.33 -9.25 -43.57
N SER A 44 31.50 -9.17 -42.94
CA SER A 44 32.70 -8.47 -43.45
C SER A 44 32.53 -6.98 -43.74
N LYS A 45 31.38 -6.36 -43.45
CA LYS A 45 31.16 -4.92 -43.59
C LYS A 45 31.94 -4.15 -42.52
N GLY A 46 32.62 -3.09 -42.95
CA GLY A 46 33.40 -2.22 -42.08
C GLY A 46 32.58 -1.02 -41.62
N PHE A 47 32.68 -0.66 -40.34
CA PHE A 47 32.02 0.52 -39.78
C PHE A 47 33.04 1.42 -39.06
N LYS A 48 32.81 2.73 -39.13
CA LYS A 48 33.60 3.74 -38.40
C LYS A 48 32.92 4.02 -37.06
N ALA A 49 33.65 3.90 -35.96
CA ALA A 49 33.18 4.40 -34.68
C ALA A 49 33.37 5.93 -34.66
N GLU A 50 32.28 6.67 -34.77
CA GLU A 50 32.29 8.13 -34.70
C GLU A 50 32.28 8.53 -33.22
N SER A 51 33.37 9.15 -32.75
CA SER A 51 33.42 9.67 -31.38
C SER A 51 32.55 10.93 -31.31
N SER A 52 31.32 10.79 -30.84
CA SER A 52 30.46 11.94 -30.58
C SER A 52 30.94 12.67 -29.31
N ARG A 53 32.02 13.43 -29.44
CA ARG A 53 32.39 14.51 -28.52
C ARG A 53 32.02 15.82 -29.20
N LYS A 54 30.79 16.28 -28.99
CA LYS A 54 30.44 17.69 -28.82
C LYS A 54 28.95 17.82 -28.48
N GLN A 55 28.69 18.64 -27.46
CA GLN A 55 27.39 19.05 -26.90
C GLN A 55 26.72 18.06 -25.94
N HIS A 56 27.30 17.93 -24.74
CA HIS A 56 26.50 17.83 -23.51
C HIS A 56 26.75 19.10 -22.71
N ALA A 57 26.11 20.19 -23.14
CA ALA A 57 25.74 21.21 -22.17
C ALA A 57 24.85 20.53 -21.12
N GLN A 58 25.09 20.79 -19.84
CA GLN A 58 24.35 20.24 -18.71
C GLN A 58 22.84 20.48 -18.88
N ALA A 59 22.14 19.52 -19.49
CA ALA A 59 20.73 19.34 -19.24
C ALA A 59 20.63 18.78 -17.82
N LYS A 60 20.35 19.66 -16.85
CA LYS A 60 19.76 19.26 -15.57
C LYS A 60 18.61 18.32 -15.95
N HIS A 61 18.80 17.01 -15.77
CA HIS A 61 17.74 16.04 -16.04
C HIS A 61 16.64 16.31 -15.02
N ALA A 62 15.68 17.15 -15.39
CA ALA A 62 14.44 17.28 -14.65
C ALA A 62 13.81 15.89 -14.65
N MET A 63 13.63 15.32 -13.45
CA MET A 63 12.87 14.08 -13.30
C MET A 63 11.51 14.28 -13.98
N PRO A 64 11.05 13.33 -14.82
CA PRO A 64 9.74 13.45 -15.46
C PRO A 64 8.67 13.70 -14.41
N SER A 65 7.70 14.55 -14.74
CA SER A 65 6.57 14.85 -13.85
C SER A 65 5.69 13.60 -13.71
N LEU A 66 5.53 13.10 -12.49
CA LEU A 66 4.60 12.02 -12.19
C LEU A 66 3.17 12.57 -12.25
N ILE A 67 2.47 12.33 -13.36
CA ILE A 67 1.10 12.80 -13.58
C ILE A 67 0.19 11.61 -13.82
N TYR A 68 -0.91 11.53 -13.06
CA TYR A 68 -1.93 10.50 -13.24
C TYR A 68 -3.32 11.10 -13.00
N ARG A 69 -4.28 10.80 -13.89
CA ARG A 69 -5.66 11.34 -13.85
C ARG A 69 -5.75 12.88 -13.66
N ASN A 70 -4.86 13.60 -14.34
CA ASN A 70 -4.72 15.07 -14.28
C ASN A 70 -4.30 15.63 -12.91
N ILE A 71 -3.72 14.79 -12.04
CA ILE A 71 -3.11 15.19 -10.77
C ILE A 71 -1.60 15.05 -10.95
N ALA A 72 -0.85 16.10 -10.61
CA ALA A 72 0.60 16.07 -10.55
C ALA A 72 1.03 15.67 -9.13
N TYR A 73 1.75 14.55 -9.03
CA TYR A 73 2.27 13.99 -7.79
C TYR A 73 3.71 14.45 -7.55
N SER A 74 4.11 14.51 -6.28
CA SER A 74 5.40 15.05 -5.89
C SER A 74 6.54 14.09 -6.23
N ASN A 75 7.62 14.65 -6.79
CA ASN A 75 8.90 13.96 -6.88
C ASN A 75 9.68 14.08 -5.57
N VAL A 76 10.39 13.02 -5.17
CA VAL A 76 11.37 13.05 -4.08
C VAL A 76 12.76 13.19 -4.70
N SER A 77 13.43 14.30 -4.44
CA SER A 77 14.78 14.53 -4.98
C SER A 77 15.82 13.66 -4.27
N VAL A 78 16.95 13.41 -4.93
CA VAL A 78 18.09 12.68 -4.33
C VAL A 78 18.57 13.34 -3.04
N ALA A 79 18.51 14.67 -2.95
CA ALA A 79 18.90 15.42 -1.77
C ALA A 79 17.95 15.22 -0.57
N GLU A 80 16.69 14.84 -0.83
CA GLU A 80 15.69 14.63 0.22
C GLU A 80 15.62 13.17 0.70
N LEU A 81 16.18 12.23 -0.06
CA LEU A 81 15.96 10.79 0.10
C LEU A 81 16.24 10.29 1.53
N ASP A 82 17.41 10.64 2.08
CA ASP A 82 17.80 10.25 3.45
C ASP A 82 16.88 10.87 4.50
N THR A 83 16.44 12.10 4.26
CA THR A 83 15.58 12.82 5.19
C THR A 83 14.17 12.23 5.20
N ILE A 84 13.61 11.97 4.02
CA ILE A 84 12.29 11.35 3.89
C ILE A 84 12.30 9.93 4.46
N THR A 85 13.33 9.13 4.18
CA THR A 85 13.44 7.75 4.67
C THR A 85 13.49 7.69 6.21
N ARG A 86 14.23 8.61 6.83
CA ARG A 86 14.27 8.73 8.30
C ARG A 86 12.93 9.16 8.88
N ARG A 87 12.28 10.18 8.28
CA ARG A 87 10.95 10.65 8.70
C ARG A 87 9.89 9.57 8.55
N LEU A 88 9.98 8.74 7.52
CA LEU A 88 9.08 7.61 7.33
C LEU A 88 9.27 6.54 8.41
N SER A 89 10.52 6.32 8.84
CA SER A 89 10.80 5.45 9.99
C SER A 89 10.21 6.01 11.30
N ASP A 90 10.25 7.34 11.51
CA ASP A 90 9.61 7.99 12.67
C ASP A 90 8.07 7.88 12.65
N LEU A 91 7.48 7.71 11.46
CA LEU A 91 6.04 7.52 11.27
C LEU A 91 5.59 6.05 11.43
N CYS A 92 6.52 5.10 11.50
CA CYS A 92 6.17 3.69 11.68
C CYS A 92 5.42 3.48 13.00
N HIS A 93 4.35 2.69 12.93
CA HIS A 93 3.53 2.39 14.09
C HIS A 93 4.22 1.40 15.01
N SER A 94 4.09 1.61 16.32
CA SER A 94 4.58 0.62 17.29
C SER A 94 3.77 -0.67 17.20
N ALA A 95 4.37 -1.80 17.59
CA ALA A 95 3.67 -3.08 17.63
C ALA A 95 2.39 -3.02 18.50
N GLN A 96 2.45 -2.32 19.64
CA GLN A 96 1.29 -2.12 20.51
C GLN A 96 0.18 -1.34 19.80
N ARG A 97 0.52 -0.34 18.98
CA ARG A 97 -0.46 0.40 18.20
C ARG A 97 -1.07 -0.49 17.13
N LEU A 98 -0.26 -1.17 16.33
CA LEU A 98 -0.73 -2.08 15.29
C LEU A 98 -1.68 -3.17 15.86
N GLN A 99 -1.33 -3.77 17.01
CA GLN A 99 -2.20 -4.74 17.69
C GLN A 99 -3.56 -4.15 18.11
N LYS A 100 -3.58 -2.94 18.68
CA LYS A 100 -4.82 -2.24 19.04
C LYS A 100 -5.71 -1.95 17.83
N GLU A 101 -5.10 -1.81 16.67
CA GLU A 101 -5.75 -1.48 15.41
C GLU A 101 -6.09 -2.74 14.57
N GLY A 102 -5.90 -3.93 15.15
CA GLY A 102 -6.33 -5.20 14.56
C GLY A 102 -5.32 -5.85 13.60
N TYR A 103 -4.09 -5.34 13.53
CA TYR A 103 -3.05 -5.99 12.75
C TYR A 103 -2.62 -7.30 13.37
N SER A 104 -2.53 -8.35 12.55
CA SER A 104 -1.91 -9.62 12.93
C SER A 104 -0.40 -9.45 12.85
N LEU A 105 0.26 -9.43 14.01
CA LEU A 105 1.73 -9.37 14.08
C LEU A 105 2.30 -10.78 14.28
N PRO A 106 3.51 -11.07 13.76
CA PRO A 106 4.22 -12.30 14.11
C PRO A 106 4.47 -12.31 15.63
N THR A 107 3.80 -13.17 16.38
CA THR A 107 4.11 -13.38 17.79
C THR A 107 5.43 -14.12 17.90
N GLY A 108 6.47 -13.46 18.41
CA GLY A 108 7.71 -14.13 18.77
C GLY A 108 7.44 -15.20 19.83
N THR A 109 7.81 -16.44 19.52
CA THR A 109 7.97 -17.61 20.41
C THR A 109 7.39 -17.45 21.83
N GLY A 110 6.07 -17.36 21.93
CA GLY A 110 5.36 -17.54 23.20
C GLY A 110 5.17 -19.03 23.42
N VAL A 111 5.43 -19.50 24.64
CA VAL A 111 5.16 -20.87 25.09
C VAL A 111 3.75 -21.25 24.64
N GLN A 112 3.66 -22.27 23.78
CA GLN A 112 2.38 -22.82 23.36
C GLN A 112 1.73 -23.46 24.58
N ASP A 113 0.58 -22.93 24.97
CA ASP A 113 -0.37 -23.66 25.80
C ASP A 113 -1.10 -24.63 24.87
N ASP A 114 -0.74 -25.92 24.95
CA ASP A 114 -1.28 -27.01 24.12
C ASP A 114 -2.81 -27.15 24.18
N SER A 115 -3.48 -26.42 25.08
CA SER A 115 -4.94 -26.44 25.25
C SER A 115 -5.71 -25.49 24.33
N ARG A 116 -5.05 -24.61 23.57
CA ARG A 116 -5.70 -23.70 22.59
C ARG A 116 -5.32 -24.04 21.15
N PRO A 117 -6.29 -24.11 20.22
CA PRO A 117 -5.97 -24.21 18.80
C PRO A 117 -5.07 -23.03 18.43
N ALA A 118 -3.94 -23.33 17.79
CA ALA A 118 -2.95 -22.32 17.40
C ALA A 118 -3.65 -21.16 16.69
N PRO A 119 -3.44 -19.90 17.10
CA PRO A 119 -3.98 -18.77 16.37
C PRO A 119 -3.51 -18.90 14.92
N ARG A 120 -4.42 -18.75 13.95
CA ARG A 120 -4.07 -18.73 12.53
C ARG A 120 -3.17 -17.51 12.28
N THR A 121 -1.88 -17.65 12.50
CA THR A 121 -0.91 -16.59 12.25
C THR A 121 -0.63 -16.58 10.76
N ASN A 122 -1.01 -15.49 10.08
CA ASN A 122 -0.57 -15.25 8.71
C ASN A 122 0.96 -15.39 8.65
N PRO A 123 1.52 -16.04 7.61
CA PRO A 123 2.96 -16.19 7.51
C PRO A 123 3.65 -14.82 7.54
N PRO A 124 4.82 -14.73 8.20
CA PRO A 124 5.59 -13.50 8.26
C PRO A 124 6.13 -13.12 6.88
N CYS A 125 6.47 -11.84 6.71
CA CYS A 125 7.27 -11.38 5.58
C CYS A 125 8.66 -12.09 5.55
N PRO A 126 9.30 -12.21 4.38
CA PRO A 126 10.64 -12.78 4.27
C PRO A 126 11.67 -12.01 5.11
N ASP A 127 12.70 -12.72 5.57
CA ASP A 127 13.90 -12.10 6.14
C ASP A 127 14.67 -11.33 5.06
N ARG A 128 15.45 -10.34 5.50
CA ARG A 128 16.34 -9.56 4.64
C ARG A 128 17.42 -10.46 4.05
N ASP A 129 17.53 -10.44 2.72
CA ASP A 129 18.65 -11.03 1.98
C ASP A 129 19.56 -9.90 1.45
N PRO A 130 20.78 -9.73 1.99
CA PRO A 130 21.73 -8.73 1.50
C PRO A 130 22.11 -8.89 0.02
N SER A 131 21.97 -10.08 -0.56
CA SER A 131 22.26 -10.34 -1.97
C SER A 131 21.12 -9.95 -2.91
N ALA A 132 19.91 -9.77 -2.38
CA ALA A 132 18.70 -9.41 -3.12
C ALA A 132 17.97 -8.24 -2.44
N PRO A 133 18.55 -7.02 -2.46
CA PRO A 133 17.99 -5.87 -1.76
C PRO A 133 16.56 -5.56 -2.22
N LYS A 134 15.69 -5.33 -1.25
CA LYS A 134 14.28 -4.99 -1.44
C LYS A 134 14.05 -3.49 -1.41
N MET A 135 12.82 -3.08 -1.70
CA MET A 135 12.42 -1.68 -1.68
C MET A 135 12.53 -1.11 -0.26
N ALA A 136 12.93 0.16 -0.14
CA ALA A 136 12.96 0.84 1.16
C ALA A 136 11.53 1.03 1.72
N ALA A 137 10.58 1.38 0.86
CA ALA A 137 9.19 1.58 1.22
C ALA A 137 8.26 1.35 0.02
N ILE A 138 7.13 0.67 0.28
CA ILE A 138 6.11 0.34 -0.73
C ILE A 138 4.77 0.88 -0.25
N VAL A 139 4.04 1.55 -1.14
CA VAL A 139 2.63 1.88 -0.92
C VAL A 139 1.78 0.74 -1.47
N LEU A 140 0.90 0.21 -0.64
CA LEU A 140 0.02 -0.91 -0.93
C LEU A 140 -1.43 -0.44 -0.90
N ASP A 141 -2.17 -0.82 -1.93
CA ASP A 141 -3.62 -0.66 -2.00
C ASP A 141 -4.22 -1.86 -2.74
N CYS A 142 -5.33 -2.38 -2.24
CA CYS A 142 -6.03 -3.52 -2.81
C CYS A 142 -7.51 -3.21 -3.01
N GLU A 143 -8.08 -3.72 -4.10
CA GLU A 143 -9.54 -3.76 -4.27
C GLU A 143 -10.06 -5.12 -3.82
N MET A 144 -11.23 -5.13 -3.17
CA MET A 144 -11.83 -6.35 -2.63
C MET A 144 -13.31 -6.49 -2.97
N GLY A 145 -13.71 -7.73 -3.25
CA GLY A 145 -15.10 -8.16 -3.38
C GLY A 145 -15.60 -8.84 -2.10
N GLY A 146 -16.91 -8.95 -1.95
CA GLY A 146 -17.57 -9.69 -0.88
C GLY A 146 -17.82 -11.15 -1.24
N THR A 147 -17.59 -12.03 -0.26
CA THR A 147 -17.87 -13.48 -0.31
C THR A 147 -18.93 -13.87 0.71
N VAL A 148 -19.39 -15.13 0.64
CA VAL A 148 -20.33 -15.70 1.61
C VAL A 148 -19.80 -15.51 3.05
N GLY A 149 -20.70 -15.16 3.97
CA GLY A 149 -20.33 -14.88 5.37
C GLY A 149 -19.71 -13.51 5.60
N GLY A 150 -19.87 -12.58 4.64
CA GLY A 150 -19.46 -11.18 4.78
C GLY A 150 -17.94 -10.96 4.79
N GLN A 151 -17.16 -11.94 4.31
CA GLN A 151 -15.71 -11.81 4.23
C GLN A 151 -15.29 -11.13 2.92
N ASP A 152 -14.19 -10.39 2.96
CA ASP A 152 -13.56 -9.81 1.79
C ASP A 152 -12.68 -10.83 1.06
N GLU A 153 -12.58 -10.70 -0.26
CA GLU A 153 -11.70 -11.47 -1.15
C GLU A 153 -10.98 -10.50 -2.10
N LEU A 154 -9.70 -10.74 -2.34
CA LEU A 154 -8.84 -9.87 -3.16
C LEU A 154 -9.24 -9.91 -4.64
N LEU A 155 -9.40 -8.73 -5.25
CA LEU A 155 -9.70 -8.56 -6.68
C LEU A 155 -8.61 -7.81 -7.45
N GLN A 156 -7.83 -6.96 -6.79
CA GLN A 156 -6.69 -6.27 -7.40
C GLN A 156 -5.65 -5.97 -6.34
N ILE A 157 -4.38 -6.07 -6.70
CA ILE A 157 -3.26 -5.57 -5.90
C ILE A 157 -2.55 -4.46 -6.68
N THR A 158 -2.34 -3.32 -6.02
CA THR A 158 -1.51 -2.23 -6.51
C THR A 158 -0.40 -1.91 -5.51
N MET A 159 0.82 -1.84 -6.02
CA MET A 159 2.03 -1.52 -5.30
C MET A 159 2.84 -0.49 -6.05
N ILE A 160 3.25 0.57 -5.36
CA ILE A 160 4.14 1.58 -5.91
C ILE A 160 5.35 1.78 -5.00
N ASP A 161 6.50 2.13 -5.58
CA ASP A 161 7.65 2.59 -4.82
C ASP A 161 7.31 3.96 -4.20
N PHE A 162 7.40 4.05 -2.87
CA PHE A 162 7.10 5.30 -2.18
C PHE A 162 8.05 6.44 -2.57
N LEU A 163 9.33 6.17 -2.82
CA LEU A 163 10.30 7.24 -3.06
C LEU A 163 10.19 7.75 -4.49
N SER A 164 10.25 6.87 -5.48
CA SER A 164 10.16 7.27 -6.90
C SER A 164 8.74 7.53 -7.39
N GLY A 165 7.72 6.92 -6.78
CA GLY A 165 6.35 6.89 -7.30
C GLY A 165 6.16 5.92 -8.47
N ASN A 166 7.17 5.12 -8.82
CA ASN A 166 7.07 4.12 -9.89
C ASN A 166 6.12 2.99 -9.50
N VAL A 167 5.33 2.52 -10.46
CA VAL A 167 4.46 1.35 -10.28
C VAL A 167 5.32 0.09 -10.25
N LEU A 168 5.25 -0.67 -9.16
CA LEU A 168 5.89 -1.98 -9.02
C LEU A 168 4.98 -3.09 -9.53
N GLN A 169 3.69 -2.99 -9.21
CA GLN A 169 2.66 -3.95 -9.59
C GLN A 169 1.29 -3.25 -9.61
N SER A 170 0.48 -3.47 -10.64
CA SER A 170 -0.96 -3.19 -10.58
C SER A 170 -1.67 -4.18 -11.49
N ARG A 171 -2.26 -5.22 -10.89
CA ARG A 171 -2.90 -6.33 -11.62
C ARG A 171 -4.12 -6.83 -10.90
N LEU A 172 -5.12 -7.24 -11.68
CA LEU A 172 -6.25 -8.00 -11.20
C LEU A 172 -5.78 -9.33 -10.60
N VAL A 173 -6.52 -9.81 -9.62
CA VAL A 173 -6.28 -11.07 -8.92
C VAL A 173 -7.54 -11.92 -9.07
N SER A 174 -7.39 -13.06 -9.74
CA SER A 174 -8.45 -14.06 -9.86
C SER A 174 -8.80 -14.58 -8.47
N PRO A 175 -10.04 -14.38 -8.00
CA PRO A 175 -10.41 -14.71 -6.62
C PRO A 175 -10.37 -16.22 -6.39
N SER A 176 -9.89 -16.64 -5.21
CA SER A 176 -9.82 -18.06 -4.81
C SER A 176 -11.15 -18.58 -4.26
N ARG A 177 -12.08 -17.67 -3.94
CA ARG A 177 -13.42 -17.98 -3.43
C ARG A 177 -14.49 -17.34 -4.32
N PRO A 178 -15.69 -17.94 -4.41
CA PRO A 178 -16.80 -17.33 -5.13
C PRO A 178 -17.17 -15.95 -4.58
N ILE A 179 -17.20 -14.96 -5.48
CA ILE A 179 -17.63 -13.59 -5.18
C ILE A 179 -19.15 -13.50 -5.28
N ILE A 180 -19.79 -13.01 -4.22
CA ILE A 180 -21.24 -12.74 -4.19
C ILE A 180 -21.56 -11.26 -4.39
N ASN A 181 -20.60 -10.38 -4.15
CA ASN A 181 -20.73 -8.94 -4.37
C ASN A 181 -19.40 -8.37 -4.88
N TRP A 182 -19.35 -8.00 -6.15
CA TRP A 182 -18.15 -7.44 -6.80
C TRP A 182 -17.84 -6.00 -6.38
N ARG A 183 -18.80 -5.32 -5.74
CA ARG A 183 -18.70 -3.90 -5.35
C ARG A 183 -18.31 -3.02 -6.54
N GLU A 184 -18.88 -3.29 -7.71
CA GLU A 184 -18.50 -2.65 -8.98
C GLU A 184 -18.67 -1.11 -8.93
N ASN A 185 -19.63 -0.63 -8.16
CA ASN A 185 -19.87 0.79 -7.92
C ASN A 185 -18.79 1.47 -7.06
N ILE A 186 -17.92 0.68 -6.41
CA ILE A 186 -16.77 1.11 -5.63
C ILE A 186 -15.50 0.82 -6.43
N THR A 187 -15.25 -0.43 -6.80
CA THR A 187 -13.96 -0.88 -7.36
C THR A 187 -13.85 -0.70 -8.88
N GLY A 188 -14.99 -0.57 -9.57
CA GLY A 188 -15.05 -0.64 -11.05
C GLY A 188 -14.74 -2.02 -11.65
N ILE A 189 -14.43 -3.04 -10.84
CA ILE A 189 -14.10 -4.39 -11.30
C ILE A 189 -15.37 -5.21 -11.43
N THR A 190 -15.64 -5.71 -12.64
CA THR A 190 -16.81 -6.55 -12.93
C THR A 190 -16.40 -8.02 -13.07
N ALA A 191 -17.37 -8.92 -12.94
CA ALA A 191 -17.14 -10.34 -13.21
C ALA A 191 -16.61 -10.58 -14.65
N ALA A 192 -17.12 -9.82 -15.62
CA ALA A 192 -16.72 -9.92 -17.01
C ALA A 192 -15.27 -9.44 -17.24
N SER A 193 -14.87 -8.31 -16.65
CA SER A 193 -13.49 -7.82 -16.79
C SER A 193 -12.48 -8.77 -16.12
N MET A 194 -12.84 -9.37 -14.99
CA MET A 194 -12.02 -10.41 -14.35
C MET A 194 -11.90 -11.67 -15.22
N GLN A 195 -13.01 -12.16 -15.77
CA GLN A 195 -12.99 -13.33 -16.68
C GLN A 195 -12.11 -13.09 -17.90
N GLN A 196 -12.20 -11.91 -18.51
CA GLN A 196 -11.35 -11.51 -19.62
C GLN A 196 -9.87 -11.50 -19.21
N ALA A 197 -9.52 -10.90 -18.07
CA ALA A 197 -8.14 -10.86 -17.60
C ALA A 197 -7.57 -12.26 -17.28
N VAL A 198 -8.41 -13.19 -16.79
CA VAL A 198 -8.01 -14.59 -16.61
C VAL A 198 -7.78 -15.27 -17.97
N ALA A 199 -8.68 -15.08 -18.94
CA ALA A 199 -8.54 -15.65 -20.27
C ALA A 199 -7.30 -15.14 -21.03
N GLU A 200 -6.93 -13.88 -20.80
CA GLU A 200 -5.73 -13.24 -21.37
C GLU A 200 -4.44 -13.52 -20.57
N ASN A 201 -4.53 -14.31 -19.48
CA ASN A 201 -3.43 -14.58 -18.55
C ASN A 201 -2.78 -13.29 -17.97
N SER A 202 -3.57 -12.22 -17.85
CA SER A 202 -3.15 -10.93 -17.31
C SER A 202 -3.51 -10.77 -15.83
N ALA A 203 -4.40 -11.59 -15.28
CA ALA A 203 -4.67 -11.68 -13.84
C ALA A 203 -3.63 -12.55 -13.09
N LEU A 204 -3.41 -12.26 -11.81
CA LEU A 204 -2.71 -13.15 -10.88
C LEU A 204 -3.65 -14.25 -10.38
N HIS A 205 -3.14 -15.45 -10.10
CA HIS A 205 -3.96 -16.57 -9.63
C HIS A 205 -4.03 -16.61 -8.11
N GLY A 206 -5.11 -16.06 -7.53
CA GLY A 206 -5.35 -16.10 -6.09
C GLY A 206 -4.49 -15.13 -5.28
N TRP A 207 -4.82 -15.04 -3.99
CA TRP A 207 -4.12 -14.18 -3.04
C TRP A 207 -2.67 -14.68 -2.79
N GLU A 208 -2.39 -15.97 -3.00
CA GLU A 208 -1.05 -16.54 -2.88
C GLU A 208 -0.08 -15.92 -3.89
N ALA A 209 -0.50 -15.80 -5.16
CA ALA A 209 0.30 -15.18 -6.21
C ALA A 209 0.48 -13.68 -5.95
N ALA A 210 -0.58 -12.99 -5.51
CA ALA A 210 -0.49 -11.58 -5.13
C ALA A 210 0.46 -11.35 -3.96
N ARG A 211 0.41 -12.20 -2.93
CA ARG A 211 1.34 -12.16 -1.80
C ARG A 211 2.78 -12.45 -2.24
N ALA A 212 2.97 -13.40 -3.15
CA ALA A 212 4.30 -13.69 -3.71
C ALA A 212 4.87 -12.47 -4.46
N GLU A 213 4.06 -11.73 -5.22
CA GLU A 213 4.48 -10.47 -5.83
C GLU A 213 4.86 -9.42 -4.79
N LEU A 214 4.09 -9.26 -3.69
CA LEU A 214 4.46 -8.36 -2.60
C LEU A 214 5.85 -8.71 -2.03
N TRP A 215 6.10 -9.99 -1.75
CA TRP A 215 7.39 -10.47 -1.21
C TRP A 215 8.53 -10.48 -2.23
N ARG A 216 8.24 -10.35 -3.52
CA ARG A 216 9.26 -10.10 -4.54
C ARG A 216 9.93 -8.74 -4.33
N PHE A 217 9.18 -7.75 -3.83
CA PHE A 217 9.65 -6.38 -3.62
C PHE A 217 9.89 -5.99 -2.17
N ALA A 218 9.31 -6.71 -1.20
CA ALA A 218 9.39 -6.40 0.21
C ALA A 218 10.04 -7.52 1.04
N ASP A 219 10.75 -7.13 2.08
CA ASP A 219 11.21 -7.99 3.18
C ASP A 219 10.85 -7.35 4.53
N LYS A 220 11.32 -7.92 5.63
CA LYS A 220 11.10 -7.38 6.99
C LYS A 220 11.61 -5.95 7.23
N ASP A 221 12.54 -5.45 6.43
CA ASP A 221 13.13 -4.12 6.57
C ASP A 221 12.42 -3.07 5.68
N THR A 222 11.72 -3.50 4.65
CA THR A 222 10.80 -2.66 3.86
C THR A 222 9.73 -2.06 4.75
N ILE A 223 9.37 -0.78 4.52
CA ILE A 223 8.21 -0.16 5.15
C ILE A 223 7.00 -0.34 4.22
N LEU A 224 5.94 -1.00 4.69
CA LEU A 224 4.65 -0.97 3.99
C LEU A 224 3.82 0.22 4.45
N LEU A 225 3.21 0.92 3.51
CA LEU A 225 2.35 2.05 3.82
C LEU A 225 1.11 2.08 2.94
N GLY A 226 0.07 2.77 3.38
CA GLY A 226 -1.23 2.79 2.71
C GLY A 226 -2.31 3.33 3.64
N GLN A 227 -3.56 3.32 3.19
CA GLN A 227 -4.70 3.81 3.95
C GLN A 227 -5.48 2.62 4.52
N SER A 228 -5.44 2.42 5.85
CA SER A 228 -6.05 1.25 6.50
C SER A 228 -5.45 -0.10 6.07
N VAL A 229 -4.11 -0.16 5.99
CA VAL A 229 -3.29 -1.29 5.45
C VAL A 229 -3.64 -2.67 6.04
N TYR A 230 -4.22 -2.73 7.23
CA TYR A 230 -4.67 -3.98 7.83
C TYR A 230 -5.70 -4.71 6.95
N LYS A 231 -6.51 -3.99 6.17
CA LYS A 231 -7.49 -4.59 5.25
C LYS A 231 -6.77 -5.33 4.11
N ASP A 232 -5.78 -4.69 3.52
CA ASP A 232 -4.96 -5.24 2.44
C ASP A 232 -4.19 -6.49 2.92
N LEU A 233 -3.51 -6.38 4.06
CA LEU A 233 -2.76 -7.51 4.64
C LEU A 233 -3.67 -8.66 5.05
N LYS A 234 -4.92 -8.40 5.43
CA LYS A 234 -5.90 -9.44 5.77
C LYS A 234 -6.25 -10.28 4.54
N VAL A 235 -6.59 -9.66 3.41
CA VAL A 235 -6.95 -10.39 2.17
C VAL A 235 -5.73 -10.99 1.47
N LEU A 236 -4.53 -10.45 1.71
CA LEU A 236 -3.27 -11.06 1.27
C LEU A 236 -2.81 -12.20 2.17
N HIS A 237 -3.46 -12.44 3.31
CA HIS A 237 -3.01 -13.40 4.33
C HIS A 237 -1.54 -13.16 4.70
N ALA A 238 -1.20 -11.91 4.97
CA ALA A 238 0.16 -11.44 5.25
C ALA A 238 0.26 -10.80 6.64
N SER A 239 1.48 -10.76 7.20
CA SER A 239 1.80 -10.00 8.40
C SER A 239 3.12 -9.25 8.22
N HIS A 240 3.22 -8.04 8.78
CA HIS A 240 4.41 -7.21 8.69
C HIS A 240 4.49 -6.26 9.90
N MET A 241 5.72 -5.99 10.38
CA MET A 241 5.96 -5.13 11.54
C MET A 241 6.27 -3.66 11.23
N ARG A 242 6.77 -3.32 10.03
CA ARG A 242 7.16 -1.95 9.66
C ARG A 242 6.05 -1.34 8.80
N ILE A 243 5.07 -0.73 9.47
CA ILE A 243 3.86 -0.22 8.82
C ILE A 243 3.68 1.26 9.09
N VAL A 244 3.38 2.03 8.04
CA VAL A 244 2.89 3.41 8.10
C VAL A 244 1.48 3.46 7.50
N ASP A 245 0.48 3.41 8.37
CA ASP A 245 -0.93 3.57 7.98
C ASP A 245 -1.35 5.04 8.10
N SER A 246 -1.70 5.70 6.99
CA SER A 246 -2.08 7.11 6.94
C SER A 246 -3.35 7.41 7.75
N ALA A 247 -4.29 6.47 7.84
CA ALA A 247 -5.50 6.62 8.63
C ALA A 247 -5.17 6.67 10.13
N ILE A 248 -4.15 5.91 10.57
CA ILE A 248 -3.67 5.94 11.95
C ILE A 248 -2.86 7.22 12.20
N VAL A 249 -1.92 7.57 11.32
CA VAL A 249 -1.07 8.78 11.47
C VAL A 249 -1.92 10.03 11.66
N THR A 250 -2.91 10.21 10.78
CA THR A 250 -3.78 11.39 10.82
C THR A 250 -4.72 11.37 12.01
N ALA A 251 -5.26 10.20 12.39
CA ALA A 251 -6.08 10.08 13.58
C ALA A 251 -5.32 10.32 14.88
N GLU A 252 -4.06 9.87 14.98
CA GLU A 252 -3.20 10.21 16.11
C GLU A 252 -2.90 11.70 16.21
N ALA A 253 -2.71 12.38 15.07
CA ALA A 253 -2.49 13.81 15.06
C ALA A 253 -3.69 14.57 15.66
N VAL A 254 -4.93 14.14 15.34
CA VAL A 254 -6.17 14.77 15.84
C VAL A 254 -6.52 14.34 17.27
N LEU A 255 -6.46 13.04 17.57
CA LEU A 255 -6.97 12.46 18.81
C LEU A 255 -5.90 12.31 19.91
N GLY A 256 -4.63 12.37 19.54
CA GLY A 256 -3.49 12.07 20.41
C GLY A 256 -3.07 10.60 20.36
N LYS A 257 -1.76 10.34 20.43
CA LYS A 257 -1.16 9.00 20.29
C LYS A 257 -1.64 7.98 21.33
N LYS A 258 -1.92 8.42 22.55
CA LYS A 258 -2.37 7.53 23.65
C LYS A 258 -3.86 7.20 23.58
N SER A 259 -4.62 7.95 22.80
CA SER A 259 -6.07 7.81 22.69
C SER A 259 -6.45 6.63 21.80
N LYS A 260 -7.60 6.00 22.10
CA LYS A 260 -8.23 5.04 21.21
C LYS A 260 -8.64 5.75 19.91
N ILE A 261 -8.30 5.20 18.73
CA ILE A 261 -8.86 5.69 17.48
C ILE A 261 -10.34 5.32 17.45
N ARG A 262 -11.18 6.34 17.60
CA ARG A 262 -12.63 6.26 17.41
C ARG A 262 -13.11 6.86 16.09
N LYS A 263 -12.26 7.63 15.41
CA LYS A 263 -12.56 8.25 14.12
C LYS A 263 -11.32 8.20 13.23
N ARG A 264 -11.54 7.82 11.98
CA ARG A 264 -10.58 7.92 10.88
C ARG A 264 -11.15 8.86 9.83
N TRP A 265 -10.27 9.53 9.10
CA TRP A 265 -10.60 10.37 7.96
C TRP A 265 -10.39 9.55 6.70
N SER A 266 -11.33 9.62 5.74
CA SER A 266 -11.21 8.90 4.47
C SER A 266 -10.04 9.48 3.67
N LEU A 267 -9.49 8.68 2.74
CA LEU A 267 -8.42 9.15 1.87
C LEU A 267 -8.86 10.40 1.10
N LYS A 268 -10.08 10.40 0.57
CA LYS A 268 -10.67 11.54 -0.13
C LYS A 268 -10.65 12.82 0.73
N THR A 269 -11.14 12.75 1.97
CA THR A 269 -11.11 13.90 2.89
C THR A 269 -9.68 14.37 3.18
N LEU A 270 -8.74 13.43 3.38
CA LEU A 270 -7.34 13.78 3.63
C LEU A 270 -6.70 14.47 2.41
N CYS A 271 -6.99 13.99 1.20
CA CYS A 271 -6.54 14.60 -0.05
C CYS A 271 -7.09 16.02 -0.22
N GLU A 272 -8.39 16.21 -0.01
CA GLU A 272 -9.03 17.52 -0.11
C GLU A 272 -8.47 18.50 0.93
N GLU A 273 -8.40 18.09 2.20
CA GLU A 273 -8.09 19.00 3.31
C GLU A 273 -6.58 19.25 3.51
N LEU A 274 -5.71 18.25 3.26
CA LEU A 274 -4.26 18.40 3.46
C LEU A 274 -3.53 18.78 2.17
N LEU A 275 -3.94 18.22 1.03
CA LEU A 275 -3.23 18.36 -0.24
C LEU A 275 -3.93 19.35 -1.18
N GLY A 276 -5.23 19.60 -1.01
CA GLY A 276 -6.01 20.40 -1.95
C GLY A 276 -6.22 19.68 -3.29
N ILE A 277 -6.18 18.35 -3.31
CA ILE A 277 -6.41 17.53 -4.51
C ILE A 277 -7.73 16.76 -4.36
N GLU A 278 -8.43 16.59 -5.47
CA GLU A 278 -9.66 15.80 -5.53
C GLU A 278 -9.39 14.51 -6.30
N ILE A 279 -9.53 13.37 -5.61
CA ILE A 279 -9.39 12.03 -6.18
C ILE A 279 -10.76 11.43 -6.50
N ARG A 280 -10.78 10.38 -7.34
CA ARG A 280 -12.00 9.61 -7.67
C ARG A 280 -13.08 10.50 -8.29
N ARG A 281 -12.66 11.44 -9.14
CA ARG A 281 -13.60 12.31 -9.85
C ARG A 281 -14.50 11.48 -10.76
N PRO A 282 -15.80 11.80 -10.87
CA PRO A 282 -16.68 11.17 -11.83
C PRO A 282 -16.08 11.25 -13.22
N SER A 283 -16.05 10.12 -13.95
CA SER A 283 -15.67 10.16 -15.36
C SER A 283 -16.75 10.90 -16.15
N GLN A 284 -16.37 11.54 -17.27
CA GLN A 284 -17.33 12.27 -18.14
C GLN A 284 -18.44 11.36 -18.73
N ALA A 285 -18.34 10.04 -18.54
CA ALA A 285 -19.33 9.05 -18.97
C ALA A 285 -20.41 8.75 -17.91
N GLY A 286 -20.53 9.56 -16.84
CA GLY A 286 -21.68 9.50 -15.92
C GLY A 286 -21.61 8.40 -14.85
N GLY A 287 -20.42 7.89 -14.54
CA GLY A 287 -20.21 6.98 -13.40
C GLY A 287 -20.03 7.73 -12.08
N TYR A 288 -20.45 7.12 -10.97
CA TYR A 288 -19.99 7.53 -9.63
C TYR A 288 -18.46 7.44 -9.57
N GLY A 289 -17.83 8.23 -8.69
CA GLY A 289 -16.39 8.22 -8.49
C GLY A 289 -15.87 6.88 -7.97
N VAL A 290 -15.71 5.91 -8.88
CA VAL A 290 -15.13 4.60 -8.58
C VAL A 290 -13.69 4.79 -8.13
N HIS A 291 -13.30 3.97 -7.17
CA HIS A 291 -11.92 3.81 -6.75
C HIS A 291 -11.07 3.36 -7.93
N ASP A 292 -9.85 3.86 -7.93
CA ASP A 292 -8.80 3.44 -8.83
C ASP A 292 -7.59 3.19 -7.95
N ALA A 293 -7.23 1.92 -7.77
CA ALA A 293 -6.20 1.52 -6.82
C ALA A 293 -4.85 2.23 -7.04
N LEU A 294 -4.54 2.62 -8.28
CA LEU A 294 -3.33 3.39 -8.57
C LEU A 294 -3.47 4.87 -8.16
N GLU A 295 -4.62 5.50 -8.42
CA GLU A 295 -4.94 6.83 -7.91
C GLU A 295 -4.88 6.86 -6.38
N ASP A 296 -5.49 5.88 -5.72
CA ASP A 296 -5.54 5.78 -4.26
C ASP A 296 -4.16 5.52 -3.65
N ALA A 297 -3.34 4.66 -4.26
CA ALA A 297 -1.96 4.43 -3.83
C ALA A 297 -1.09 5.70 -3.99
N LEU A 298 -1.19 6.39 -5.13
CA LEU A 298 -0.45 7.63 -5.37
C LEU A 298 -0.93 8.78 -4.45
N ALA A 299 -2.21 8.88 -4.20
CA ALA A 299 -2.79 9.87 -3.31
C ALA A 299 -2.38 9.62 -1.85
N THR A 300 -2.41 8.35 -1.41
CA THR A 300 -1.93 7.96 -0.08
C THR A 300 -0.45 8.26 0.09
N ARG A 301 0.37 8.00 -0.94
CA ARG A 301 1.79 8.41 -0.98
C ARG A 301 1.95 9.90 -0.70
N GLU A 302 1.17 10.77 -1.34
CA GLU A 302 1.26 12.22 -1.12
C GLU A 302 0.85 12.64 0.29
N VAL A 303 -0.19 12.01 0.86
CA VAL A 303 -0.61 12.28 2.25
C VAL A 303 0.52 11.94 3.22
N VAL A 304 1.14 10.77 3.08
CA VAL A 304 2.25 10.35 3.94
C VAL A 304 3.50 11.20 3.69
N LEU A 305 3.77 11.58 2.44
CA LEU A 305 4.89 12.45 2.09
C LEU A 305 4.73 13.85 2.71
N LEU A 306 3.51 14.42 2.72
CA LEU A 306 3.20 15.65 3.45
C LEU A 306 3.43 15.49 4.95
N CYS A 307 2.98 14.37 5.54
CA CYS A 307 3.21 14.10 6.97
C CYS A 307 4.71 14.06 7.31
N ALA A 308 5.53 13.51 6.41
CA ALA A 308 6.98 13.41 6.57
C ALA A 308 7.72 14.74 6.32
N ARG A 309 7.31 15.51 5.28
CA ARG A 309 7.94 16.77 4.88
C ARG A 309 7.53 17.95 5.76
N GLU A 310 6.24 18.03 6.08
CA GLU A 310 5.62 19.21 6.68
C GLU A 310 4.83 18.85 7.96
N PRO A 311 5.51 18.35 9.02
CA PRO A 311 4.84 17.94 10.25
C PRO A 311 4.04 19.07 10.90
N ASP A 312 4.42 20.33 10.71
CA ASP A 312 3.67 21.48 11.24
C ASP A 312 2.38 21.76 10.47
N LYS A 313 2.33 21.43 9.17
CA LYS A 313 1.08 21.49 8.38
C LYS A 313 0.10 20.44 8.88
N LEU A 314 0.56 19.21 9.12
CA LEU A 314 -0.24 18.15 9.75
C LEU A 314 -0.76 18.58 11.14
N LYS A 315 0.09 19.15 12.00
CA LYS A 315 -0.33 19.64 13.34
C LYS A 315 -1.40 20.72 13.24
N ARG A 316 -1.26 21.66 12.30
CA ARG A 316 -2.23 22.75 12.11
C ARG A 316 -3.58 22.21 11.67
N TRP A 317 -3.60 21.36 10.64
CA TRP A 317 -4.81 20.67 10.20
C TRP A 317 -5.44 19.91 11.37
N ALA A 318 -4.66 19.12 12.09
CA ALA A 318 -5.14 18.34 13.21
C ALA A 318 -5.74 19.21 14.34
N GLY A 319 -5.16 20.38 14.62
CA GLY A 319 -5.70 21.34 15.58
C GLY A 319 -7.09 21.86 15.20
N VAL A 320 -7.25 22.26 13.94
CA VAL A 320 -8.54 22.72 13.39
C VAL A 320 -9.57 21.59 13.40
N THR A 321 -9.19 20.42 12.89
CA THR A 321 -10.04 19.23 12.81
C THR A 321 -10.46 18.74 14.20
N ARG A 322 -9.55 18.80 15.18
CA ARG A 322 -9.85 18.47 16.58
C ARG A 322 -10.89 19.42 17.16
N ALA A 323 -10.72 20.72 16.97
CA ALA A 323 -11.68 21.72 17.46
C ALA A 323 -13.09 21.47 16.90
N ALA A 324 -13.20 21.27 15.58
CA ALA A 324 -14.48 20.98 14.91
C ALA A 324 -15.11 19.66 15.39
N PHE A 325 -14.29 18.63 15.62
CA PHE A 325 -14.77 17.32 16.07
C PHE A 325 -15.36 17.37 17.49
N PHE A 326 -14.71 18.06 18.42
CA PHE A 326 -15.20 18.17 19.79
C PHE A 326 -16.34 19.18 19.94
N GLU A 327 -16.38 20.23 19.11
CA GLU A 327 -17.52 21.16 19.04
C GLU A 327 -18.80 20.47 18.56
N LYS A 328 -18.71 19.61 17.53
CA LYS A 328 -19.85 18.81 17.08
C LYS A 328 -20.37 17.88 18.20
N LYS A 329 -19.46 17.28 18.97
CA LYS A 329 -19.83 16.44 20.11
C LYS A 329 -20.58 17.22 21.20
N SER A 330 -20.09 18.41 21.58
CA SER A 330 -20.75 19.22 22.63
C SER A 330 -22.15 19.72 22.21
N LYS A 331 -22.34 20.07 20.94
CA LYS A 331 -23.66 20.41 20.39
C LYS A 331 -24.62 19.23 20.42
N GLN A 332 -24.13 18.03 20.13
CA GLN A 332 -24.94 16.81 20.11
C GLN A 332 -25.36 16.34 21.52
N THR A 333 -24.51 16.53 22.54
CA THR A 333 -24.87 16.27 23.94
C THR A 333 -25.91 17.28 24.46
N ASN A 334 -25.80 18.56 24.08
CA ASN A 334 -26.74 19.60 24.49
C ASN A 334 -28.15 19.39 23.91
N TYR A 335 -28.26 18.89 22.67
CA TYR A 335 -29.56 18.57 22.07
C TYR A 335 -30.28 17.42 22.80
N ARG A 336 -29.52 16.44 23.34
CA ARG A 336 -30.06 15.31 24.11
C ARG A 336 -30.48 15.71 25.53
N GLY A 337 -29.81 16.68 26.15
CA GLY A 337 -30.21 17.22 27.46
C GLY A 337 -31.55 17.98 27.44
N ASN A 338 -32.05 18.35 26.25
CA ASN A 338 -33.26 19.14 26.09
C ASN A 338 -34.52 18.32 25.72
N HIS A 339 -34.41 16.98 25.63
CA HIS A 339 -35.54 16.06 25.41
C HIS A 339 -35.54 14.96 26.49
N GLY A 340 -36.15 15.26 27.64
CA GLY A 340 -36.53 14.24 28.61
C GLY A 340 -36.24 14.60 30.07
N THR A 341 -37.05 15.47 30.67
CA THR A 341 -37.35 15.37 32.11
C THR A 341 -38.34 14.24 32.32
N SER A 342 -37.84 13.07 32.72
CA SER A 342 -38.65 12.11 33.47
C SER A 342 -37.88 11.74 34.74
N ILE A 343 -38.47 12.14 35.86
CA ILE A 343 -37.95 11.99 37.21
C ILE A 343 -37.77 10.50 37.53
N ARG A 344 -36.56 10.12 37.95
CA ARG A 344 -36.34 8.95 38.83
C ARG A 344 -35.38 9.35 39.96
N PRO A 345 -35.64 8.95 41.21
CA PRO A 345 -34.90 9.44 42.36
C PRO A 345 -33.52 8.79 42.50
N ASN A 346 -32.62 9.54 43.12
CA ASN A 346 -31.23 9.26 43.44
C ASN A 346 -30.91 7.81 43.79
N PHE A 347 -29.91 7.25 43.10
CA PHE A 347 -28.97 6.30 43.69
C PHE A 347 -27.55 6.85 43.53
N MET A 348 -26.78 6.70 44.61
CA MET A 348 -25.53 7.38 44.91
C MET A 348 -24.43 7.24 43.84
N ASN A 349 -23.59 8.29 43.78
CA ASN A 349 -22.27 8.33 43.17
C ASN A 349 -21.52 6.99 43.23
N ASN A 350 -21.03 6.55 42.08
CA ASN A 350 -19.71 5.97 42.04
C ASN A 350 -18.99 6.43 40.77
N SER A 351 -17.85 7.08 40.99
CA SER A 351 -16.87 7.48 39.99
C SER A 351 -16.43 6.28 39.14
N ASN A 352 -16.67 6.36 37.84
CA ASN A 352 -15.81 5.74 36.85
C ASN A 352 -15.97 6.48 35.52
N GLU A 353 -14.90 7.09 35.02
CA GLU A 353 -14.80 7.48 33.61
C GLU A 353 -14.98 6.21 32.78
N GLY A 354 -16.16 6.05 32.15
CA GLY A 354 -16.51 4.79 31.50
C GLY A 354 -17.47 4.97 30.34
N ASP A 355 -16.92 4.82 29.14
CA ASP A 355 -17.58 4.30 27.94
C ASP A 355 -18.89 4.98 27.49
N GLU A 356 -18.75 6.17 26.89
CA GLU A 356 -19.83 6.73 26.08
C GLU A 356 -19.94 5.97 24.75
N VAL A 357 -21.01 5.16 24.62
CA VAL A 357 -21.33 4.30 23.48
C VAL A 357 -21.34 5.10 22.17
N LEU A 358 -20.37 4.83 21.28
CA LEU A 358 -20.31 5.38 19.93
C LEU A 358 -21.52 4.91 19.11
N ARG A 359 -22.10 5.82 18.32
CA ARG A 359 -23.14 5.46 17.36
C ARG A 359 -22.51 4.85 16.11
N TRP A 360 -23.22 3.95 15.45
CA TRP A 360 -22.79 3.28 14.22
C TRP A 360 -22.31 4.27 13.14
N GLU A 361 -22.96 5.43 13.02
CA GLU A 361 -22.63 6.51 12.09
C GLU A 361 -21.24 7.16 12.31
N ASP A 362 -20.68 7.06 13.52
CA ASP A 362 -19.39 7.66 13.87
C ASP A 362 -18.19 6.75 13.54
N VAL A 363 -18.46 5.45 13.32
CA VAL A 363 -17.47 4.38 13.08
C VAL A 363 -17.41 3.98 11.61
N VAL A 364 -18.54 4.10 10.90
CA VAL A 364 -18.67 3.65 9.52
C VAL A 364 -18.05 4.68 8.56
N ASP A 365 -17.04 4.24 7.83
CA ASP A 365 -16.66 4.86 6.57
C ASP A 365 -17.69 4.43 5.52
N TRP A 366 -18.60 5.33 5.19
CA TRP A 366 -19.67 5.10 4.21
C TRP A 366 -19.14 4.78 2.81
N GLU A 367 -17.84 4.98 2.56
CA GLU A 367 -17.18 4.64 1.30
C GLU A 367 -16.63 3.19 1.25
N THR A 368 -16.52 2.48 2.39
CA THR A 368 -15.96 1.10 2.43
C THR A 368 -16.88 0.00 2.97
N TRP A 369 -18.11 0.29 3.38
CA TRP A 369 -18.99 -0.75 3.95
C TRP A 369 -19.99 -1.31 2.91
N PRO A 370 -20.17 -2.65 2.78
CA PRO A 370 -21.23 -3.19 1.94
C PRO A 370 -22.58 -2.73 2.49
N LYS A 371 -23.41 -2.12 1.65
CA LYS A 371 -24.84 -1.99 1.95
C LYS A 371 -25.38 -3.41 2.14
N SER A 372 -26.18 -3.60 3.19
CA SER A 372 -26.77 -4.89 3.60
C SER A 372 -27.28 -5.71 2.40
N PRO A 373 -27.39 -7.05 2.53
CA PRO A 373 -27.97 -7.88 1.46
C PRO A 373 -29.35 -7.32 1.09
N PRO A 374 -29.82 -7.48 -0.17
CA PRO A 374 -31.20 -7.15 -0.48
C PRO A 374 -32.10 -7.84 0.54
N ASP A 375 -33.02 -7.08 1.13
CA ASP A 375 -34.04 -7.63 2.02
C ASP A 375 -34.65 -8.84 1.32
N SER A 376 -34.57 -9.99 1.97
CA SER A 376 -35.35 -11.15 1.56
C SER A 376 -36.80 -10.85 1.93
N ASP A 377 -37.57 -10.41 0.95
CA ASP A 377 -38.96 -10.81 0.69
C ASP A 377 -39.40 -10.40 -0.73
#